data_AF-A0A1V5UC97-F1
#
_entry.id   AF-A0A1V5UC97-F1
#
_cell.length_a   1.000
_cell.length_b   1.000
_cell.length_c   1.000
_cell.angle_alpha   90.00
_cell.angle_beta   90.00
_cell.angle_gamma   90.00
#
_symmetry.space_group_name_H-M   'P 1'
#
loop_
_entity.id
_entity.type
_entity.pdbx_description
1 polymer ?
#
loop_
_entity_poly.entity_id
_entity_poly.type
_entity_poly.pdbx_seq_one_letter_code
_entity_poly.pdbx_strand_id
1 'polypeptide(L)'
;MAKKKESLGFGFVPEESQHHFLISVPEGVSSSVSIIERFNWAFDVEEQKINEKIDKRKVEISKSKWAKIKTVLKNEFNKRLKKAGLKIGDFKTGQTPVEKLFGKEILVLAWAIEDCEESVIPVAIENWLGLSPEERWWLYTMTNASTGEYNNKKGWRKALRYALTENPVLEIKQGDLFEHLLEARLNEIKNK
;
A
#
# COMPACT_ATOMS: atom_id res chain seq x y z
N MET A 1 -6.92 -2.10 35.18
CA MET A 1 -6.58 -1.35 33.95
C MET A 1 -6.20 -2.36 32.88
N ALA A 2 -6.87 -2.37 31.72
CA ALA A 2 -6.52 -3.30 30.64
C ALA A 2 -5.12 -2.94 30.10
N LYS A 3 -4.24 -3.94 29.99
CA LYS A 3 -2.91 -3.78 29.41
C LYS A 3 -3.08 -3.30 27.97
N LYS A 4 -2.54 -2.11 27.62
CA LYS A 4 -2.61 -1.58 26.26
C LYS A 4 -1.88 -2.56 25.34
N LYS A 5 -2.61 -3.24 24.45
CA LYS A 5 -2.02 -4.18 23.48
C LYS A 5 -1.08 -3.40 22.57
N GLU A 6 0.15 -3.85 22.42
CA GLU A 6 1.18 -3.15 21.65
C GLU A 6 1.12 -3.61 20.19
N SER A 7 0.88 -2.67 19.27
CA SER A 7 0.92 -2.96 17.84
C SER A 7 2.36 -3.14 17.36
N LEU A 8 2.59 -4.17 16.57
CA LEU A 8 3.83 -4.48 15.88
C LEU A 8 3.85 -3.83 14.49
N GLY A 9 5.04 -3.40 14.06
CA GLY A 9 5.26 -2.81 12.73
C GLY A 9 4.24 -1.71 12.40
N PHE A 10 3.38 -1.95 11.41
CA PHE A 10 2.30 -1.03 11.03
C PHE A 10 0.94 -1.52 11.53
N GLY A 11 0.63 -1.20 12.79
CA GLY A 11 -0.71 -1.36 13.36
C GLY A 11 -1.16 -2.80 13.62
N PHE A 12 -0.29 -3.80 13.42
CA PHE A 12 -0.67 -5.21 13.59
C PHE A 12 -0.70 -5.60 15.05
N VAL A 13 -1.81 -6.17 15.53
CA VAL A 13 -1.97 -6.65 16.91
C VAL A 13 -2.29 -8.15 16.87
N PRO A 14 -1.30 -9.05 17.07
CA PRO A 14 -1.49 -10.50 16.97
C PRO A 14 -2.60 -11.05 17.87
N GLU A 15 -2.83 -10.43 19.03
CA GLU A 15 -3.84 -10.83 20.01
C GLU A 15 -5.26 -10.38 19.64
N GLU A 16 -5.45 -9.66 18.53
CA GLU A 16 -6.75 -9.29 17.99
C GLU A 16 -7.07 -10.06 16.72
N SER A 17 -6.09 -10.21 15.83
CA SER A 17 -6.19 -11.03 14.63
C SER A 17 -4.81 -11.52 14.24
N GLN A 18 -4.71 -12.76 13.79
CA GLN A 18 -3.47 -13.29 13.21
C GLN A 18 -3.39 -13.09 11.69
N HIS A 19 -4.43 -12.55 11.05
CA HIS A 19 -4.38 -12.20 9.63
C HIS A 19 -3.59 -10.91 9.43
N HIS A 20 -2.44 -11.04 8.77
CA HIS A 20 -1.53 -9.92 8.53
C HIS A 20 -0.76 -10.11 7.24
N PHE A 21 -0.02 -9.07 6.87
CA PHE A 21 0.99 -9.15 5.83
C PHE A 21 2.37 -9.01 6.46
N LEU A 22 3.33 -9.73 5.90
CA LEU A 22 4.73 -9.67 6.29
C LEU A 22 5.52 -9.12 5.09
N ILE A 23 6.15 -7.97 5.30
CA ILE A 23 7.07 -7.38 4.32
C ILE A 23 8.46 -7.90 4.65
N SER A 24 9.04 -8.70 3.75
CA SER A 24 10.38 -9.26 3.91
C SER A 24 11.34 -8.53 2.96
N VAL A 25 12.21 -7.71 3.55
CA VAL A 25 13.25 -6.94 2.86
C VAL A 25 14.60 -7.62 3.13
N PRO A 26 15.15 -8.38 2.17
CA PRO A 26 16.42 -9.09 2.38
C PRO A 26 17.61 -8.12 2.50
N GLU A 27 18.75 -8.57 3.02
CA GLU A 27 19.98 -7.76 3.08
C GLU A 27 20.64 -7.56 1.71
N GLY A 28 20.72 -8.62 0.88
CA GLY A 28 21.43 -8.61 -0.41
C GLY A 28 20.89 -7.63 -1.45
N VAL A 29 21.76 -6.85 -2.11
CA VAL A 29 21.37 -5.74 -3.01
C VAL A 29 20.58 -6.20 -4.24
N SER A 30 20.89 -7.39 -4.76
CA SER A 30 20.21 -8.00 -5.92
C SER A 30 18.95 -8.79 -5.57
N SER A 31 18.58 -8.86 -4.29
CA SER A 31 17.44 -9.64 -3.83
C SER A 31 16.13 -8.85 -3.93
N SER A 32 15.02 -9.54 -4.18
CA SER A 32 13.67 -8.95 -4.27
C SER A 32 13.01 -8.82 -2.89
N VAL A 33 12.19 -7.79 -2.72
CA VAL A 33 11.31 -7.64 -1.55
C VAL A 33 10.07 -8.50 -1.75
N SER A 34 9.77 -9.35 -0.79
CA SER A 34 8.58 -10.22 -0.80
C SER A 34 7.49 -9.64 0.09
N ILE A 35 6.24 -9.66 -0.39
CA ILE A 35 5.07 -9.36 0.43
C ILE A 35 4.24 -10.63 0.55
N ILE A 36 4.05 -11.06 1.80
CA ILE A 36 3.51 -12.39 2.12
C ILE A 36 2.27 -12.20 2.98
N GLU A 37 1.14 -12.77 2.54
CA GLU A 37 -0.09 -12.83 3.31
C GLU A 37 -0.06 -14.04 4.24
N ARG A 38 -0.38 -13.81 5.51
CA ARG A 38 -0.25 -14.82 6.57
C ARG A 38 -1.46 -14.82 7.49
N PHE A 39 -1.74 -15.98 8.06
CA PHE A 39 -2.89 -16.21 8.94
C PHE A 39 -2.50 -16.73 10.32
N ASN A 40 -1.20 -16.92 10.57
CA ASN A 40 -0.66 -17.41 11.84
C ASN A 40 0.52 -16.54 12.27
N TRP A 41 0.61 -16.26 13.57
CA TRP A 41 1.73 -15.53 14.17
C TRP A 41 2.44 -16.40 15.21
N ALA A 42 3.76 -16.52 15.10
CA ALA A 42 4.57 -17.16 16.13
C ALA A 42 4.95 -16.14 17.20
N PHE A 43 4.58 -16.39 18.45
CA PHE A 43 4.97 -15.55 19.59
C PHE A 43 6.38 -15.90 20.06
N ASP A 44 7.05 -14.94 20.69
CA ASP A 44 8.35 -15.11 21.35
C ASP A 44 9.49 -15.61 20.44
N VAL A 45 9.45 -15.24 19.15
CA VAL A 45 10.52 -15.49 18.18
C VAL A 45 11.05 -14.18 17.60
N GLU A 46 12.36 -14.11 17.33
CA GLU A 46 12.98 -12.92 16.71
C GLU A 46 12.57 -12.74 15.25
N GLU A 47 12.50 -13.85 14.51
CA GLU A 47 12.13 -13.85 13.10
C GLU A 47 11.02 -14.88 12.84
N GLN A 48 10.04 -14.49 12.04
CA GLN A 48 8.99 -15.41 11.65
C GLN A 48 9.48 -16.35 10.54
N LYS A 49 9.37 -17.66 10.77
CA LYS A 49 9.64 -18.65 9.74
C LYS A 49 8.52 -18.64 8.69
N ILE A 50 8.87 -18.37 7.44
CA ILE A 50 7.94 -18.42 6.30
C ILE A 50 7.79 -19.87 5.83
N ASN A 51 6.56 -20.34 5.72
CA ASN A 51 6.23 -21.66 5.19
C ASN A 51 5.47 -21.53 3.86
N GLU A 52 6.16 -21.78 2.75
CA GLU A 52 5.64 -21.68 1.38
C GLU A 52 4.38 -22.52 1.09
N LYS A 53 4.06 -23.53 1.91
CA LYS A 53 2.84 -24.33 1.75
C LYS A 53 1.60 -23.66 2.33
N ILE A 54 1.76 -22.72 3.27
CA ILE A 54 0.67 -22.12 4.05
C ILE A 54 0.63 -20.61 3.87
N ASP A 55 1.81 -19.98 3.92
CA ASP A 55 1.98 -18.56 3.72
C ASP A 55 1.90 -18.23 2.23
N LYS A 56 1.10 -17.22 1.89
CA LYS A 56 0.82 -16.88 0.49
C LYS A 56 1.71 -15.71 0.07
N ARG A 57 2.78 -15.98 -0.66
CA ARG A 57 3.52 -14.91 -1.34
C ARG A 57 2.62 -14.26 -2.40
N LYS A 58 2.44 -12.95 -2.30
CA LYS A 58 1.51 -12.17 -3.15
C LYS A 58 2.23 -11.38 -4.23
N VAL A 59 3.47 -10.98 -3.98
CA VAL A 59 4.31 -10.27 -4.95
C VAL A 59 5.78 -10.31 -4.55
N GLU A 60 6.65 -10.29 -5.56
CA GLU A 60 8.06 -9.96 -5.43
C GLU A 60 8.36 -8.72 -6.27
N ILE A 61 8.94 -7.69 -5.65
CA ILE A 61 9.35 -6.46 -6.33
C ILE A 61 10.84 -6.24 -6.15
N SER A 62 11.50 -5.64 -7.14
CA SER A 62 12.91 -5.28 -7.00
C SER A 62 13.09 -4.28 -5.85
N LYS A 63 14.26 -4.32 -5.21
CA LYS A 63 14.62 -3.33 -4.17
C LYS A 63 14.57 -1.89 -4.66
N SER A 64 14.95 -1.65 -5.92
CA SER A 64 14.90 -0.34 -6.54
C SER A 64 13.46 0.22 -6.58
N LYS A 65 12.51 -0.60 -7.07
CA LYS A 65 11.08 -0.23 -7.08
C LYS A 65 10.52 -0.07 -5.67
N TRP A 66 10.85 -0.97 -4.76
CA TRP A 66 10.44 -0.84 -3.35
C TRP A 66 10.93 0.46 -2.72
N ALA A 67 12.19 0.83 -2.97
CA ALA A 67 12.78 2.05 -2.42
C ALA A 67 12.02 3.32 -2.86
N LYS A 68 11.42 3.32 -4.06
CA LYS A 68 10.61 4.44 -4.56
C LYS A 68 9.27 4.59 -3.85
N ILE A 69 8.66 3.49 -3.38
CA ILE A 69 7.33 3.53 -2.75
C ILE A 69 7.36 3.47 -1.22
N LYS A 70 8.41 2.92 -0.60
CA LYS A 70 8.45 2.66 0.85
C LYS A 70 8.19 3.89 1.71
N THR A 71 8.74 5.05 1.30
CA THR A 71 8.63 6.30 2.08
C THR A 71 7.22 6.86 2.01
N VAL A 72 6.59 6.80 0.83
CA VAL A 72 5.20 7.25 0.64
C VAL A 72 4.26 6.38 1.47
N LEU A 73 4.38 5.06 1.37
CA LEU A 73 3.60 4.10 2.16
C LEU A 73 3.76 4.36 3.67
N LYS A 74 5.00 4.50 4.13
CA LYS A 74 5.31 4.80 5.54
C LYS A 74 4.61 6.06 6.01
N ASN A 75 4.69 7.15 5.23
CA ASN A 75 4.13 8.43 5.61
C ASN A 75 2.61 8.38 5.70
N GLU A 76 1.94 7.80 4.70
CA GLU A 76 0.49 7.65 4.67
C GLU A 76 -0.03 6.79 5.83
N PHE A 77 0.61 5.64 6.07
CA PHE A 77 0.20 4.75 7.16
C PHE A 77 0.49 5.36 8.53
N ASN A 78 1.64 6.00 8.73
CA ASN A 78 1.96 6.63 10.00
C ASN A 78 1.05 7.82 10.32
N LYS A 79 0.58 8.57 9.31
CA LYS A 79 -0.45 9.59 9.48
C LYS A 79 -1.74 8.99 10.06
N ARG A 80 -2.19 7.85 9.50
CA ARG A 80 -3.39 7.14 9.96
C ARG A 80 -3.21 6.47 11.33
N LEU A 81 -2.05 5.85 11.59
CA LEU A 81 -1.72 5.27 12.90
C LEU A 81 -1.70 6.32 14.01
N LYS A 82 -1.09 7.49 13.77
CA LYS A 82 -1.12 8.62 14.72
C LYS A 82 -2.55 9.07 15.03
N LYS A 83 -3.39 9.23 13.99
CA LYS A 83 -4.81 9.59 14.15
C LYS A 83 -5.57 8.55 14.98
N ALA A 84 -5.21 7.28 14.87
CA ALA A 84 -5.79 6.17 15.65
C ALA A 84 -5.17 6.00 17.06
N GLY A 85 -4.18 6.82 17.45
CA GLY A 85 -3.49 6.67 18.75
C GLY A 85 -2.60 5.42 18.86
N LEU A 86 -2.22 4.85 17.72
CA LEU A 86 -1.35 3.67 17.61
C LEU A 86 0.12 4.06 17.41
N LYS A 87 1.02 3.12 17.71
CA LYS A 87 2.46 3.30 17.49
C LYS A 87 2.74 3.38 15.99
N ILE A 88 3.63 4.29 15.59
CA ILE A 88 4.07 4.41 14.20
C ILE A 88 5.03 3.27 13.82
N GLY A 89 5.02 2.91 12.55
CA GLY A 89 5.87 1.87 11.97
C GLY A 89 7.03 2.43 11.14
N ASP A 90 7.97 1.54 10.83
CA ASP A 90 9.02 1.78 9.85
C ASP A 90 9.33 0.50 9.08
N PHE A 91 9.70 0.62 7.80
CA PHE A 91 10.15 -0.51 6.99
C PHE A 91 11.66 -0.66 7.15
N LYS A 92 12.08 -1.77 7.73
CA LYS A 92 13.50 -2.10 7.96
C LYS A 92 13.92 -3.27 7.08
N THR A 93 15.23 -3.47 6.96
CA THR A 93 15.77 -4.76 6.51
C THR A 93 15.31 -5.85 7.48
N GLY A 94 15.02 -7.04 6.96
CA GLY A 94 14.35 -8.12 7.68
C GLY A 94 12.83 -8.07 7.48
N GLN A 95 12.08 -8.43 8.52
CA GLN A 95 10.64 -8.61 8.46
C GLN A 95 9.89 -7.48 9.15
N THR A 96 8.88 -6.91 8.48
CA THR A 96 7.98 -5.91 9.05
C THR A 96 6.54 -6.42 8.97
N PRO A 97 5.87 -6.69 10.11
CA PRO A 97 4.45 -7.05 10.10
C PRO A 97 3.57 -5.82 9.87
N VAL A 98 2.49 -6.02 9.11
CA VAL A 98 1.57 -4.98 8.69
C VAL A 98 0.15 -5.49 8.87
N GLU A 99 -0.71 -4.67 9.48
CA GLU A 99 -2.13 -4.97 9.62
C GLU A 99 -2.78 -5.23 8.25
N LYS A 100 -3.78 -6.13 8.23
CA LYS A 100 -4.42 -6.62 7.01
C LYS A 100 -4.79 -5.51 6.02
N LEU A 101 -5.47 -4.45 6.46
CA LEU A 101 -5.95 -3.39 5.56
C LEU A 101 -4.78 -2.60 4.95
N PHE A 102 -3.78 -2.25 5.74
CA PHE A 102 -2.57 -1.62 5.20
C PHE A 102 -1.83 -2.55 4.23
N GLY A 103 -1.74 -3.84 4.52
CA GLY A 103 -1.09 -4.79 3.63
C GLY A 103 -1.82 -4.94 2.29
N LYS A 104 -3.15 -4.88 2.27
CA LYS A 104 -3.94 -4.79 1.02
C LYS A 104 -3.57 -3.55 0.21
N GLU A 105 -3.46 -2.40 0.87
CA GLU A 105 -3.12 -1.13 0.21
C GLU A 105 -1.69 -1.14 -0.37
N ILE A 106 -0.72 -1.76 0.34
CA ILE A 106 0.64 -1.98 -0.20
C ILE A 106 0.57 -2.84 -1.45
N LEU A 107 -0.21 -3.93 -1.43
CA LEU A 107 -0.30 -4.84 -2.58
C LEU A 107 -0.85 -4.16 -3.82
N VAL A 108 -1.84 -3.29 -3.69
CA VAL A 108 -2.37 -2.53 -4.83
C VAL A 108 -1.25 -1.75 -5.54
N LEU A 109 -0.42 -1.02 -4.78
CA LEU A 109 0.67 -0.24 -5.37
C LEU A 109 1.78 -1.16 -5.90
N ALA A 110 2.19 -2.17 -5.13
CA ALA A 110 3.23 -3.11 -5.53
C ALA A 110 2.86 -3.88 -6.81
N TRP A 111 1.61 -4.31 -6.93
CA TRP A 111 1.07 -4.99 -8.09
C TRP A 111 1.02 -4.12 -9.34
N ALA A 112 0.77 -2.82 -9.20
CA ALA A 112 0.80 -1.91 -10.35
C ALA A 112 2.21 -1.69 -10.89
N ILE A 113 3.23 -1.68 -10.02
CA ILE A 113 4.59 -1.26 -10.40
C ILE A 113 5.55 -2.43 -10.68
N GLU A 114 5.24 -3.65 -10.27
CA GLU A 114 6.18 -4.79 -10.37
C GLU A 114 6.72 -5.00 -11.79
N ASP A 115 5.90 -4.73 -12.82
CA ASP A 115 6.16 -5.00 -14.24
C ASP A 115 6.11 -3.74 -15.10
N CYS A 116 6.29 -2.55 -14.52
CA CYS A 116 6.41 -1.30 -15.26
C CYS A 116 7.86 -0.79 -15.30
N GLU A 117 8.13 0.17 -16.18
CA GLU A 117 9.37 0.96 -16.13
C GLU A 117 9.39 1.82 -14.87
N GLU A 118 10.57 2.09 -14.32
CA GLU A 118 10.68 2.88 -13.09
C GLU A 118 10.27 4.35 -13.26
N SER A 119 10.27 4.85 -14.51
CA SER A 119 9.89 6.23 -14.87
C SER A 119 8.41 6.53 -14.59
N VAL A 120 7.53 5.53 -14.60
CA VAL A 120 6.08 5.72 -14.38
C VAL A 120 5.64 5.53 -12.93
N ILE A 121 6.56 5.16 -12.04
CA ILE A 121 6.25 4.96 -10.60
C ILE A 121 5.75 6.24 -9.91
N PRO A 122 6.28 7.45 -10.19
CA PRO A 122 5.73 8.68 -9.62
C PRO A 122 4.24 8.87 -9.95
N VAL A 123 3.83 8.60 -11.19
CA VAL A 123 2.42 8.67 -11.61
C VAL A 123 1.57 7.65 -10.85
N ALA A 124 2.08 6.42 -10.68
CA ALA A 124 1.41 5.39 -9.88
C ALA A 124 1.23 5.77 -8.42
N ILE A 125 2.22 6.46 -7.84
CA ILE A 125 2.14 6.99 -6.47
C ILE A 125 1.02 8.03 -6.36
N GLU A 126 0.98 9.02 -7.26
CA GLU A 126 -0.03 10.08 -7.23
C GLU A 126 -1.44 9.52 -7.42
N ASN A 127 -1.65 8.64 -8.40
CA ASN A 127 -2.93 7.97 -8.60
C ASN A 127 -3.32 7.14 -7.37
N TRP A 128 -2.38 6.41 -6.75
CA TRP A 128 -2.67 5.64 -5.53
C TRP A 128 -3.03 6.54 -4.34
N LEU A 129 -2.35 7.68 -4.18
CA LEU A 129 -2.65 8.68 -3.16
C LEU A 129 -4.02 9.33 -3.37
N GLY A 130 -4.43 9.51 -4.63
CA GLY A 130 -5.74 10.03 -5.00
C GLY A 130 -6.92 9.10 -4.67
N LEU A 131 -6.66 7.80 -4.51
CA LEU A 131 -7.67 6.83 -4.08
C LEU A 131 -7.93 6.89 -2.57
N SER A 132 -9.19 6.81 -2.18
CA SER A 132 -9.60 6.51 -0.80
C SER A 132 -9.13 5.12 -0.36
N PRO A 133 -8.97 4.87 0.95
CA PRO A 133 -8.66 3.54 1.46
C PRO A 133 -9.65 2.46 0.98
N GLU A 134 -10.93 2.79 0.92
CA GLU A 134 -11.99 1.88 0.48
C GLU A 134 -11.85 1.49 -0.99
N GLU A 135 -11.52 2.44 -1.87
CA GLU A 135 -11.23 2.17 -3.29
C GLU A 135 -10.00 1.26 -3.44
N ARG A 136 -8.95 1.51 -2.65
CA ARG A 136 -7.76 0.62 -2.62
C ARG A 136 -8.15 -0.79 -2.18
N TRP A 137 -9.00 -0.93 -1.15
CA TRP A 137 -9.44 -2.26 -0.69
C TRP A 137 -10.35 -2.96 -1.70
N TRP A 138 -11.16 -2.20 -2.42
CA TRP A 138 -11.97 -2.71 -3.51
C TRP A 138 -11.09 -3.22 -4.65
N LEU A 139 -10.12 -2.42 -5.12
CA LEU A 139 -9.13 -2.84 -6.13
C LEU A 139 -8.38 -4.08 -5.69
N TYR A 140 -7.90 -4.12 -4.45
CA TYR A 140 -7.27 -5.31 -3.88
C TYR A 140 -8.20 -6.52 -4.02
N THR A 141 -9.48 -6.39 -3.64
CA THR A 141 -10.42 -7.52 -3.63
C THR A 141 -10.64 -8.08 -5.04
N MET A 142 -10.85 -7.20 -6.03
CA MET A 142 -11.04 -7.60 -7.43
C MET A 142 -9.79 -8.27 -8.01
N THR A 143 -8.61 -7.68 -7.76
CA THR A 143 -7.34 -8.23 -8.22
C THR A 143 -7.00 -9.54 -7.52
N ASN A 144 -7.18 -9.61 -6.20
CA ASN A 144 -6.83 -10.78 -5.39
C ASN A 144 -7.68 -12.00 -5.71
N ALA A 145 -8.98 -11.80 -5.95
CA ALA A 145 -9.91 -12.88 -6.29
C ALA A 145 -9.60 -13.51 -7.66
N SER A 146 -9.06 -12.73 -8.60
CA SER A 146 -8.82 -13.17 -9.98
C SER A 146 -7.40 -13.66 -10.21
N THR A 147 -6.42 -12.89 -9.75
CA THR A 147 -4.99 -13.04 -10.09
C THR A 147 -4.09 -12.61 -8.93
N GLY A 148 -4.46 -13.00 -7.71
CA GLY A 148 -3.74 -12.64 -6.48
C GLY A 148 -2.48 -13.47 -6.21
N GLU A 149 -2.18 -14.50 -7.00
CA GLU A 149 -0.96 -15.30 -6.87
C GLU A 149 0.25 -14.56 -7.47
N TYR A 150 1.43 -14.69 -6.85
CA TYR A 150 2.63 -13.94 -7.27
C TYR A 150 3.07 -14.22 -8.72
N ASN A 151 2.77 -15.41 -9.25
CA ASN A 151 3.13 -15.86 -10.59
C ASN A 151 2.11 -15.43 -11.66
N ASN A 152 0.96 -14.89 -11.28
CA ASN A 152 -0.12 -14.53 -12.19
C ASN A 152 -0.21 -13.03 -12.40
N LYS A 153 0.27 -12.57 -13.56
CA LYS A 153 0.42 -11.15 -13.92
C LYS A 153 -0.56 -10.72 -15.02
N LYS A 154 -1.65 -11.47 -15.21
CA LYS A 154 -2.65 -11.24 -16.27
C LYS A 154 -3.92 -10.58 -15.71
N GLY A 155 -4.84 -10.23 -16.62
CA GLY A 155 -6.17 -9.69 -16.27
C GLY A 155 -6.08 -8.45 -15.38
N TRP A 156 -6.69 -8.52 -14.20
CA TRP A 156 -6.73 -7.43 -13.23
C TRP A 156 -5.36 -6.87 -12.83
N ARG A 157 -4.27 -7.65 -12.92
CA ARG A 157 -2.92 -7.14 -12.64
C ARG A 157 -2.44 -6.16 -13.71
N LYS A 158 -2.73 -6.47 -14.98
CA LYS A 158 -2.48 -5.53 -16.09
C LYS A 158 -3.39 -4.32 -15.98
N ALA A 159 -4.68 -4.53 -15.72
CA ALA A 159 -5.62 -3.42 -15.55
C ALA A 159 -5.18 -2.48 -14.43
N LEU A 160 -4.74 -3.03 -13.30
CA LEU A 160 -4.26 -2.24 -12.16
C LEU A 160 -2.97 -1.47 -12.48
N ARG A 161 -2.04 -2.08 -13.23
CA ARG A 161 -0.88 -1.37 -13.77
C ARG A 161 -1.32 -0.16 -14.58
N TYR A 162 -2.12 -0.35 -15.63
CA TYR A 162 -2.57 0.75 -16.49
C TYR A 162 -3.34 1.82 -15.71
N ALA A 163 -4.24 1.41 -14.81
CA ALA A 163 -5.05 2.30 -14.00
C ALA A 163 -4.21 3.22 -13.09
N LEU A 164 -3.06 2.76 -12.60
CA LEU A 164 -2.19 3.59 -11.76
C LEU A 164 -1.06 4.26 -12.55
N THR A 165 -0.48 3.62 -13.57
CA THR A 165 0.72 4.14 -14.25
C THR A 165 0.41 5.03 -15.45
N GLU A 166 -0.78 4.93 -16.05
CA GLU A 166 -1.12 5.66 -17.28
C GLU A 166 -2.33 6.58 -17.13
N ASN A 167 -3.07 6.47 -16.01
CA ASN A 167 -4.16 7.40 -15.74
C ASN A 167 -3.61 8.81 -15.52
N PRO A 168 -4.10 9.83 -16.25
CA PRO A 168 -3.67 11.20 -16.06
C PRO A 168 -3.91 11.64 -14.63
N VAL A 169 -2.86 12.12 -13.96
CA VAL A 169 -2.99 12.77 -12.66
C VAL A 169 -3.61 14.13 -12.96
N LEU A 170 -4.82 14.37 -12.44
CA LEU A 170 -5.43 15.69 -12.52
C LEU A 170 -4.59 16.63 -11.67
N GLU A 171 -3.76 17.45 -12.30
CA GLU A 171 -3.15 18.62 -11.65
C GLU A 171 -4.26 19.61 -11.34
N ILE A 172 -4.92 19.47 -10.19
CA ILE A 172 -5.68 20.60 -9.64
C ILE A 172 -4.62 21.55 -9.10
N LYS A 173 -4.13 22.44 -9.96
CA LYS A 173 -3.35 23.60 -9.50
C LYS A 173 -4.26 24.32 -8.51
N GLN A 174 -3.79 24.51 -7.27
CA GLN A 174 -4.58 25.20 -6.24
C GLN A 174 -5.09 26.59 -6.69
N GLY A 175 -4.43 27.20 -7.68
CA GLY A 175 -4.91 28.42 -8.34
C GLY A 175 -6.20 28.22 -9.14
N ASP A 176 -6.32 27.13 -9.91
CA ASP A 176 -7.46 26.89 -10.80
C ASP A 176 -8.76 26.67 -10.02
N LEU A 177 -8.73 25.99 -8.88
CA LEU A 177 -9.93 25.77 -8.08
C LEU A 177 -10.46 27.07 -7.47
N PHE A 178 -9.56 27.94 -7.02
CA PHE A 178 -9.94 29.24 -6.45
C PHE A 178 -10.46 30.19 -7.53
N GLU A 179 -9.81 30.21 -8.71
CA GLU A 179 -10.30 30.96 -9.88
C GLU A 179 -11.67 30.46 -10.34
N HIS A 180 -11.87 29.14 -10.44
CA HIS A 180 -13.16 28.60 -10.90
C HIS A 180 -14.30 28.88 -9.90
N LEU A 181 -14.00 28.86 -8.60
CA LEU A 181 -14.95 29.25 -7.55
C LEU A 181 -15.24 30.75 -7.56
N LEU A 182 -14.25 31.59 -7.86
CA LEU A 182 -14.42 33.03 -8.04
C LEU A 182 -15.25 33.36 -9.28
N GLU A 183 -14.98 32.71 -10.41
CA GLU A 183 -15.73 32.88 -11.65
C GLU A 183 -17.19 32.46 -11.48
N ALA A 184 -17.44 31.32 -10.83
CA ALA A 184 -18.79 30.87 -10.50
C ALA A 184 -19.54 31.91 -9.65
N ARG A 185 -18.90 32.46 -8.61
CA ARG A 185 -19.45 33.53 -7.76
C ARG A 185 -19.70 34.83 -8.52
N LEU A 186 -18.79 35.25 -9.39
CA LEU A 186 -18.92 36.48 -10.17
C LEU A 186 -20.05 36.38 -11.20
N ASN A 187 -20.25 35.20 -11.79
CA ASN A 187 -21.35 34.95 -12.72
C ASN A 187 -22.72 34.92 -12.02
N GLU A 188 -22.80 34.41 -10.78
CA GLU A 188 -24.01 34.52 -9.94
C GLU A 188 -24.38 35.97 -9.62
N ILE A 189 -23.39 36.85 -9.44
CA ILE A 189 -23.61 38.27 -9.14
C ILE A 189 -24.01 39.04 -10.40
N LYS A 190 -23.45 38.72 -11.57
CA LYS A 190 -23.79 39.38 -12.85
C LYS A 190 -25.18 39.00 -13.40
N ASN A 191 -25.71 37.85 -12.99
CA ASN A 191 -27.03 37.36 -13.42
C ASN A 191 -28.16 37.71 -12.43
N LYS A 192 -27.89 38.58 -11.45
CA LYS A 192 -28.89 39.21 -10.57
C LYS A 192 -29.00 40.69 -10.91
#